data_AF-A0A9E2Y6A3-F1
#
_entry.id   AF-A0A9E2Y6A3-F1
#
_cell.length_a   1.000
_cell.length_b   1.000
_cell.length_c   1.000
_cell.angle_alpha   90.00
_cell.angle_beta   90.00
_cell.angle_gamma   90.00
#
_symmetry.space_group_name_H-M   'P 1'
#
loop_
_entity.id
_entity.type
_entity.pdbx_description
1 polymer ?
#
loop_
_entity_poly.entity_id
_entity_poly.type
_entity_poly.pdbx_seq_one_letter_code
_entity_poly.pdbx_strand_id
1 'polypeptide(L)'
;SSYGTPNGKCYNYVTGQPWSCFDSGSQGGCLTPSGCFPGEGSYDFNLTPGYAPPGSPAAKAGARWMMTENGQSAQVDNVTPRFDSFAATDLWQPNDRLVVNVGARFDRFAYLTNDLEAGYPARQFWFDAYNNEFCGGPGKATQWSWNGATGSFGPCAPGLAPMTAPGNGLYNVGAGENVANVFQPRLSFTYTINPDTVVRGSAGKYARAEGSSYYQYNTYQQNLASFIAQFYPYGYHTPDHAIYPDTSDNFDLSLEKHVKGTQLSYKVTPFYRDTSNQLQFQAINAVQGTLAGLNVGTQESYGVELSLQYGDFSRNGLSGLASYTHTANRIRFSPINGISVIDALNAQVELYNSYTSACAGVTKSSANWQACGSGAYPGNAAPVLLNTQSGTHDQGRLKIPNPYYHEALQPLFDTSGWYTPYDVIPSPFNAANGYEVPDVASLILNYRHGRFAVTPSLHYNDGSNYGSPLVWPGYVPQSCSAQPSKTPLTPGVSCPGGAAGAVFLPDPYSGKFDNLGAFVQPAEFSLNLQASYDLTPRMTLTVQAVNLYNQCYQRGYAWDNSVTCVYSNLPSNILAPSGNFVKNPPLQLRYPYGTFFNITEVGISSVSQPFGFFADLSVKL
;
A
#
# COMPACT_ATOMS: atom_id res chain seq x y z
N SER A 1 -20.12 -8.61 -18.85
CA SER A 1 -19.98 -7.15 -19.04
C SER A 1 -21.24 -6.65 -19.72
N SER A 2 -22.07 -5.92 -18.99
CA SER A 2 -23.14 -5.06 -19.52
C SER A 2 -23.49 -4.06 -18.42
N TYR A 3 -23.72 -2.82 -18.81
CA TYR A 3 -23.94 -1.68 -17.91
C TYR A 3 -25.16 -1.91 -17.02
N GLY A 4 -24.92 -2.44 -15.82
CA GLY A 4 -25.83 -2.26 -14.71
C GLY A 4 -25.86 -0.78 -14.36
N THR A 5 -27.04 -0.19 -14.29
CA THR A 5 -27.18 1.11 -13.63
C THR A 5 -26.66 1.01 -12.19
N PRO A 6 -26.24 2.12 -11.56
CA PRO A 6 -25.50 2.25 -10.29
C PRO A 6 -26.00 1.55 -9.01
N ASN A 7 -26.96 0.61 -9.08
CA ASN A 7 -27.78 0.23 -7.94
C ASN A 7 -27.98 -1.27 -7.70
N GLY A 8 -27.14 -2.17 -8.22
CA GLY A 8 -26.95 -3.53 -7.67
C GLY A 8 -28.12 -4.54 -7.72
N LYS A 9 -29.39 -4.18 -7.54
CA LYS A 9 -30.55 -5.04 -7.85
C LYS A 9 -31.17 -4.59 -9.17
N CYS A 10 -31.86 -5.50 -9.85
CA CYS A 10 -32.83 -5.07 -10.84
C CYS A 10 -33.93 -4.33 -10.08
N TYR A 11 -34.05 -3.03 -10.35
CA TYR A 11 -35.09 -2.18 -9.78
C TYR A 11 -35.84 -1.56 -10.94
N ASN A 12 -37.12 -1.26 -10.75
CA ASN A 12 -37.78 -0.37 -11.67
C ASN A 12 -37.05 0.98 -11.65
N TYR A 13 -36.36 1.36 -12.72
CA TYR A 13 -35.58 2.61 -12.77
C TYR A 13 -36.44 3.88 -12.61
N VAL A 14 -37.77 3.75 -12.77
CA VAL A 14 -38.74 4.83 -12.58
C VAL A 14 -39.25 4.91 -11.15
N THR A 15 -39.30 3.80 -10.41
CA THR A 15 -39.99 3.74 -9.10
C THR A 15 -39.15 3.27 -7.92
N GLY A 16 -37.93 2.76 -8.14
CA GLY A 16 -37.05 2.25 -7.09
C GLY A 16 -37.54 0.96 -6.41
N GLN A 17 -38.66 0.39 -6.86
CA GLN A 17 -39.23 -0.84 -6.31
C GLN A 17 -38.40 -2.07 -6.76
N PRO A 18 -38.21 -3.07 -5.88
CA PRO A 18 -37.51 -4.31 -6.21
C PRO A 18 -38.12 -4.98 -7.46
N TRP A 19 -37.29 -5.24 -8.48
CA TRP A 19 -37.68 -6.00 -9.68
C TRP A 19 -36.85 -7.30 -9.73
N SER A 20 -37.48 -8.38 -10.18
CA SER A 20 -36.77 -9.63 -10.40
C SER A 20 -35.75 -9.53 -11.55
N CYS A 21 -34.46 -9.80 -11.29
CA CYS A 21 -33.46 -9.94 -12.36
C CYS A 21 -33.70 -11.13 -13.30
N PHE A 22 -34.64 -11.99 -12.95
CA PHE A 22 -35.14 -13.09 -13.78
C PHE A 22 -36.19 -12.64 -14.81
N ASP A 23 -36.61 -11.37 -14.78
CA ASP A 23 -37.60 -10.81 -15.70
C ASP A 23 -36.91 -10.07 -16.86
N SER A 24 -37.18 -10.48 -18.09
CA SER A 24 -36.55 -9.91 -19.30
C SER A 24 -36.83 -8.41 -19.47
N GLY A 25 -37.93 -7.90 -18.90
CA GLY A 25 -38.24 -6.47 -18.88
C GLY A 25 -37.32 -5.63 -17.98
N SER A 26 -36.56 -6.26 -17.09
CA SER A 26 -35.64 -5.60 -16.14
C SER A 26 -34.17 -5.63 -16.58
N GLN A 27 -33.86 -6.34 -17.65
CA GLN A 27 -32.50 -6.67 -18.08
C GLN A 27 -31.83 -5.63 -19.00
N GLY A 28 -32.45 -4.45 -19.19
CA GLY A 28 -31.84 -3.28 -19.84
C GLY A 28 -31.21 -3.54 -21.23
N GLY A 29 -32.00 -3.40 -22.31
CA GLY A 29 -31.56 -2.98 -23.65
C GLY A 29 -30.57 -3.84 -24.47
N CYS A 30 -29.80 -4.76 -23.88
CA CYS A 30 -28.75 -5.53 -24.59
C CYS A 30 -29.22 -6.89 -25.13
N LEU A 31 -30.50 -7.00 -25.48
CA LEU A 31 -31.11 -8.21 -26.05
C LEU A 31 -31.42 -8.05 -27.54
N THR A 32 -30.51 -7.46 -28.32
CA THR A 32 -30.54 -7.64 -29.77
C THR A 32 -29.74 -8.90 -30.14
N PRO A 33 -30.07 -9.59 -31.26
CA PRO A 33 -29.37 -10.80 -31.70
C PRO A 33 -27.84 -10.64 -31.93
N SER A 34 -27.31 -9.42 -31.85
CA SER A 34 -25.92 -9.07 -32.12
C SER A 34 -25.05 -8.81 -30.88
N GLY A 35 -25.59 -8.90 -29.66
CA GLY A 35 -24.86 -8.60 -28.41
C GLY A 35 -24.61 -7.09 -28.18
N CYS A 36 -24.03 -6.73 -27.02
CA CYS A 36 -23.70 -5.33 -26.68
C CYS A 36 -22.54 -4.78 -27.54
N PHE A 37 -21.71 -5.66 -28.10
CA PHE A 37 -20.62 -5.35 -29.02
C PHE A 37 -20.60 -6.36 -30.19
N PRO A 38 -20.20 -5.94 -31.40
CA PRO A 38 -20.06 -6.86 -32.54
C PRO A 38 -19.05 -7.96 -32.21
N GLY A 39 -19.52 -9.21 -32.06
CA GLY A 39 -18.68 -10.40 -31.90
C GLY A 39 -18.73 -11.10 -30.54
N GLU A 40 -19.46 -10.59 -29.54
CA GLU A 40 -19.51 -11.21 -28.20
C GLU A 40 -20.39 -12.47 -28.09
N GLY A 41 -21.20 -12.80 -29.10
CA GLY A 41 -22.13 -13.93 -29.02
C GLY A 41 -23.26 -13.72 -28.00
N SER A 42 -24.31 -14.56 -28.07
CA SER A 42 -25.43 -14.44 -27.13
C SER A 42 -25.08 -15.09 -25.78
N TYR A 43 -24.92 -14.29 -24.74
CA TYR A 43 -24.89 -14.79 -23.36
C TYR A 43 -26.31 -14.80 -22.80
N ASP A 44 -26.92 -15.98 -22.80
CA ASP A 44 -28.19 -16.20 -22.10
C ASP A 44 -27.90 -16.45 -20.62
N PHE A 45 -28.02 -15.42 -19.78
CA PHE A 45 -27.98 -15.57 -18.33
C PHE A 45 -29.30 -16.21 -17.87
N ASN A 46 -29.49 -17.50 -18.16
CA ASN A 46 -30.59 -18.33 -17.65
C ASN A 46 -30.42 -18.52 -16.13
N LEU A 47 -30.53 -17.43 -15.39
CA LEU A 47 -30.69 -17.46 -13.96
C LEU A 47 -32.08 -18.05 -13.71
N THR A 48 -32.17 -19.12 -12.92
CA THR A 48 -33.46 -19.65 -12.43
C THR A 48 -33.68 -19.18 -11.00
N PRO A 49 -34.87 -18.65 -10.65
CA PRO A 49 -35.18 -18.27 -9.29
C PRO A 49 -34.95 -19.45 -8.34
N GLY A 50 -34.16 -19.21 -7.29
CA GLY A 50 -34.15 -20.13 -6.15
C GLY A 50 -35.53 -20.18 -5.51
N TYR A 51 -35.91 -21.34 -4.97
CA TYR A 51 -37.09 -21.46 -4.11
C TYR A 51 -36.63 -21.47 -2.66
N ALA A 52 -37.36 -20.78 -1.77
CA ALA A 52 -37.14 -20.92 -0.34
C ALA A 52 -37.30 -22.41 0.05
N PRO A 53 -36.43 -22.99 0.89
CA PRO A 53 -36.54 -24.40 1.27
C PRO A 53 -37.96 -24.74 1.73
N PRO A 54 -38.59 -25.79 1.17
CA PRO A 54 -39.96 -26.16 1.53
C PRO A 54 -40.15 -26.30 3.04
N GLY A 55 -41.18 -25.65 3.59
CA GLY A 55 -41.49 -25.69 5.02
C GLY A 55 -40.75 -24.65 5.88
N SER A 56 -39.75 -23.94 5.35
CA SER A 56 -39.11 -22.81 6.04
C SER A 56 -40.10 -21.67 6.32
N PRO A 57 -39.88 -20.85 7.36
CA PRO A 57 -40.67 -19.63 7.59
C PRO A 57 -40.73 -18.73 6.35
N ALA A 58 -39.62 -18.63 5.60
CA ALA A 58 -39.54 -17.90 4.35
C ALA A 58 -40.48 -18.47 3.27
N ALA A 59 -40.47 -19.81 3.06
CA ALA A 59 -41.37 -20.45 2.10
C ALA A 59 -42.85 -20.29 2.50
N LYS A 60 -43.17 -20.40 3.78
CA LYS A 60 -44.54 -20.21 4.32
C LYS A 60 -45.03 -18.76 4.19
N ALA A 61 -44.10 -17.80 4.27
CA ALA A 61 -44.38 -16.39 4.05
C ALA A 61 -44.38 -15.99 2.56
N GLY A 62 -44.21 -16.93 1.63
CA GLY A 62 -44.17 -16.65 0.20
C GLY A 62 -42.92 -15.89 -0.25
N ALA A 63 -41.84 -15.95 0.52
CA ALA A 63 -40.59 -15.28 0.18
C ALA A 63 -40.00 -15.84 -1.12
N ARG A 64 -39.40 -14.95 -1.92
CA ARG A 64 -38.70 -15.29 -3.17
C ARG A 64 -37.24 -14.89 -3.05
N TRP A 65 -36.34 -15.70 -3.61
CA TRP A 65 -34.94 -15.32 -3.71
C TRP A 65 -34.78 -14.22 -4.76
N MET A 66 -34.17 -13.11 -4.38
CA MET A 66 -33.82 -12.03 -5.29
C MET A 66 -32.31 -12.03 -5.48
N MET A 67 -31.86 -11.96 -6.73
CA MET A 67 -30.46 -11.61 -7.02
C MET A 67 -30.31 -10.11 -6.82
N THR A 68 -29.50 -9.74 -5.85
CA THR A 68 -29.39 -8.36 -5.37
C THR A 68 -28.04 -7.72 -5.68
N GLU A 69 -27.13 -8.49 -6.28
CA GLU A 69 -25.82 -8.07 -6.80
C GLU A 69 -25.40 -8.97 -7.97
N ASN A 70 -24.65 -8.43 -8.92
CA ASN A 70 -24.08 -9.14 -10.07
C ASN A 70 -22.59 -9.47 -9.92
N GLY A 71 -22.01 -9.23 -8.74
CA GLY A 71 -20.59 -9.45 -8.45
C GLY A 71 -19.62 -8.44 -9.07
N GLN A 72 -20.10 -7.45 -9.84
CA GLN A 72 -19.28 -6.36 -10.37
C GLN A 72 -19.26 -5.17 -9.40
N SER A 73 -18.29 -5.13 -8.50
CA SER A 73 -18.01 -3.96 -7.68
C SER A 73 -17.08 -3.00 -8.43
N ALA A 74 -17.40 -1.71 -8.44
CA ALA A 74 -16.46 -0.67 -8.81
C ALA A 74 -16.61 0.45 -7.78
N GLN A 75 -15.48 0.89 -7.23
CA GLN A 75 -15.44 2.03 -6.33
C GLN A 75 -15.80 3.29 -7.11
N VAL A 76 -16.57 4.17 -6.48
CA VAL A 76 -16.89 5.50 -6.98
C VAL A 76 -16.42 6.51 -5.96
N ASP A 77 -15.77 7.57 -6.42
CA ASP A 77 -15.51 8.76 -5.62
C ASP A 77 -16.52 9.84 -5.99
N ASN A 78 -17.39 10.18 -5.05
CA ASN A 78 -18.38 11.25 -5.17
C ASN A 78 -18.07 12.44 -4.25
N VAL A 79 -16.91 12.42 -3.57
CA VAL A 79 -16.51 13.48 -2.65
C VAL A 79 -16.16 14.73 -3.44
N THR A 80 -16.69 15.88 -3.03
CA THR A 80 -16.41 17.17 -3.70
C THR A 80 -15.46 18.02 -2.85
N PRO A 81 -14.18 18.19 -3.26
CA PRO A 81 -13.23 19.04 -2.53
C PRO A 81 -13.49 20.54 -2.78
N ARG A 82 -13.29 21.35 -1.74
CA ARG A 82 -13.35 22.83 -1.75
C ARG A 82 -12.19 23.38 -0.93
N PHE A 83 -11.20 23.98 -1.60
CA PHE A 83 -9.97 24.44 -0.95
C PHE A 83 -9.86 25.96 -1.00
N ASP A 84 -9.58 26.56 0.16
CA ASP A 84 -9.31 28.00 0.30
C ASP A 84 -7.88 28.19 0.84
N SER A 85 -7.14 29.17 0.32
CA SER A 85 -5.76 29.47 0.74
C SER A 85 -5.55 30.97 0.88
N PHE A 86 -4.96 31.37 2.00
CA PHE A 86 -4.55 32.75 2.28
C PHE A 86 -3.07 32.76 2.64
N ALA A 87 -2.29 33.65 2.04
CA ALA A 87 -0.86 33.75 2.33
C ALA A 87 -0.41 35.21 2.44
N ALA A 88 0.52 35.46 3.36
CA ALA A 88 1.20 36.74 3.51
C ALA A 88 2.70 36.47 3.67
N THR A 89 3.52 37.24 2.98
CA THR A 89 4.98 37.12 3.00
C THR A 89 5.60 38.50 3.00
N ASP A 90 6.68 38.68 3.76
CA ASP A 90 7.47 39.90 3.82
C ASP A 90 8.96 39.60 3.66
N LEU A 91 9.68 40.51 3.00
CA LEU A 91 11.11 40.43 2.75
C LEU A 91 11.81 41.59 3.44
N TRP A 92 12.54 41.27 4.51
CA TRP A 92 13.28 42.25 5.29
C TRP A 92 14.78 42.18 4.98
N GLN A 93 15.35 43.33 4.58
CA GLN A 93 16.78 43.48 4.25
C GLN A 93 17.40 44.57 5.14
N PRO A 94 17.81 44.26 6.38
CA PRO A 94 18.36 45.27 7.28
C PRO A 94 19.71 45.85 6.82
N ASN A 95 20.45 45.13 5.97
CA ASN A 95 21.71 45.57 5.37
C ASN A 95 22.03 44.72 4.13
N ASP A 96 23.13 45.03 3.44
CA ASP A 96 23.55 44.35 2.20
C ASP A 96 23.95 42.87 2.38
N ARG A 97 24.11 42.39 3.63
CA ARG A 97 24.54 41.02 3.92
C ARG A 97 23.42 40.12 4.37
N LEU A 98 22.40 40.64 5.04
CA LEU A 98 21.32 39.85 5.62
C LEU A 98 20.02 40.11 4.87
N VAL A 99 19.43 39.04 4.36
CA VAL A 99 18.07 39.01 3.82
C VAL A 99 17.28 38.01 4.65
N VAL A 100 16.13 38.42 5.18
CA VAL A 100 15.20 37.55 5.91
C VAL A 100 13.85 37.58 5.19
N ASN A 101 13.26 36.41 4.96
CA ASN A 101 11.91 36.27 4.44
C ASN A 101 11.05 35.58 5.49
N VAL A 102 9.97 36.24 5.90
CA VAL A 102 9.00 35.72 6.85
C VAL A 102 7.67 35.58 6.13
N GLY A 103 7.04 34.43 6.25
CA GLY A 103 5.75 34.17 5.63
C GLY A 103 4.85 33.33 6.51
N ALA A 104 3.56 33.43 6.26
CA ALA A 104 2.57 32.54 6.79
C ALA A 104 1.53 32.22 5.72
N ARG A 105 1.08 30.98 5.70
CA ARG A 105 -0.04 30.52 4.86
C ARG A 105 -1.08 29.85 5.75
N PHE A 106 -2.35 30.04 5.43
CA PHE A 106 -3.47 29.33 6.01
C PHE A 106 -4.22 28.63 4.88
N ASP A 107 -4.34 27.31 4.98
CA ASP A 107 -5.14 26.51 4.06
C ASP A 107 -6.36 25.94 4.79
N ARG A 108 -7.51 25.97 4.13
CA ARG A 108 -8.73 25.26 4.53
C ARG A 108 -9.03 24.20 3.47
N PHE A 109 -9.00 22.93 3.86
CA PHE A 109 -9.38 21.81 3.01
C PHE A 109 -10.75 21.31 3.46
N ALA A 110 -11.79 21.48 2.63
CA ALA A 110 -13.13 20.98 2.90
C ALA A 110 -13.54 19.92 1.89
N TYR A 111 -14.20 18.86 2.36
CA TYR A 111 -14.64 17.72 1.56
C TYR A 111 -16.10 17.43 1.86
N LEU A 112 -16.95 17.63 0.86
CA LEU A 112 -18.38 17.30 0.96
C LEU A 112 -18.59 15.84 0.59
N THR A 113 -19.16 15.08 1.51
CA THR A 113 -19.45 13.66 1.34
C THR A 113 -20.88 13.47 0.80
N ASN A 114 -21.10 12.39 0.04
CA ASN A 114 -22.39 12.07 -0.53
C ASN A 114 -23.33 11.48 0.53
N ASP A 115 -24.64 11.60 0.31
CA ASP A 115 -25.65 10.96 1.16
C ASP A 115 -25.78 9.48 0.79
N LEU A 116 -25.09 8.62 1.52
CA LEU A 116 -25.13 7.19 1.24
C LEU A 116 -26.34 6.50 1.86
N GLU A 117 -26.98 7.11 2.87
CA GLU A 117 -28.15 6.60 3.58
C GLU A 117 -29.44 6.88 2.81
N ALA A 118 -29.76 8.15 2.55
CA ALA A 118 -30.97 8.55 1.86
C ALA A 118 -30.87 8.34 0.34
N GLY A 119 -29.67 8.48 -0.23
CA GLY A 119 -29.41 8.27 -1.66
C GLY A 119 -29.51 6.81 -2.11
N TYR A 120 -29.36 5.85 -1.18
CA TYR A 120 -29.32 4.42 -1.48
C TYR A 120 -30.07 3.57 -0.44
N PRO A 121 -31.41 3.58 -0.44
CA PRO A 121 -32.23 2.97 0.61
C PRO A 121 -31.99 1.47 0.84
N ALA A 122 -31.47 0.76 -0.17
CA ALA A 122 -31.20 -0.67 -0.06
C ALA A 122 -29.91 -1.01 0.70
N ARG A 123 -29.04 -0.03 0.97
CA ARG A 123 -27.80 -0.25 1.71
C ARG A 123 -28.04 -0.64 3.14
N GLN A 124 -29.02 -0.02 3.81
CA GLN A 124 -29.31 -0.34 5.21
C GLN A 124 -29.59 -1.83 5.41
N PHE A 125 -30.36 -2.45 4.50
CA PHE A 125 -30.58 -3.88 4.49
C PHE A 125 -29.27 -4.69 4.49
N TRP A 126 -28.28 -4.28 3.70
CA TRP A 126 -27.00 -4.97 3.60
C TRP A 126 -26.11 -4.76 4.82
N PHE A 127 -26.10 -3.55 5.40
CA PHE A 127 -25.43 -3.32 6.67
C PHE A 127 -26.04 -4.18 7.79
N ASP A 128 -27.37 -4.24 7.87
CA ASP A 128 -28.07 -5.08 8.84
C ASP A 128 -27.80 -6.57 8.60
N ALA A 129 -27.87 -7.03 7.34
CA ALA A 129 -27.57 -8.42 6.98
C ALA A 129 -26.13 -8.79 7.35
N TYR A 130 -25.16 -7.96 6.97
CA TYR A 130 -23.75 -8.16 7.29
C TYR A 130 -23.54 -8.25 8.81
N ASN A 131 -24.10 -7.31 9.57
CA ASN A 131 -23.96 -7.29 11.02
C ASN A 131 -24.59 -8.51 11.71
N ASN A 132 -25.65 -9.08 11.13
CA ASN A 132 -26.29 -10.30 11.64
C ASN A 132 -25.48 -11.57 11.34
N GLU A 133 -24.70 -11.60 10.27
CA GLU A 133 -23.97 -12.78 9.82
C GLU A 133 -22.53 -12.84 10.34
N PHE A 134 -21.96 -11.69 10.70
CA PHE A 134 -20.55 -11.55 11.04
C PHE A 134 -20.30 -11.21 12.51
N CYS A 135 -19.11 -11.59 12.96
CA CYS A 135 -18.51 -11.24 14.23
C CYS A 135 -17.36 -10.26 14.00
N GLY A 136 -17.18 -9.32 14.91
CA GLY A 136 -16.13 -8.31 14.84
C GLY A 136 -15.46 -8.10 16.20
N GLY A 137 -14.25 -7.55 16.18
CA GLY A 137 -13.55 -7.06 17.37
C GLY A 137 -12.40 -6.12 16.98
N PRO A 138 -11.93 -5.28 17.91
CA PRO A 138 -10.84 -4.35 17.64
C PRO A 138 -9.62 -5.08 17.04
N GLY A 139 -9.14 -4.62 15.88
CA GLY A 139 -7.85 -5.04 15.30
C GLY A 139 -7.94 -6.31 14.47
N LYS A 140 -9.15 -6.84 14.32
CA LYS A 140 -9.40 -8.12 13.69
C LYS A 140 -10.28 -7.95 12.48
N ALA A 141 -10.02 -8.73 11.44
CA ALA A 141 -10.95 -8.87 10.34
C ALA A 141 -12.28 -9.42 10.85
N THR A 142 -13.37 -8.99 10.23
CA THR A 142 -14.70 -9.55 10.49
C THR A 142 -14.70 -11.03 10.10
N GLN A 143 -15.39 -11.84 10.90
CA GLN A 143 -15.45 -13.29 10.69
C GLN A 143 -16.89 -13.74 10.51
N TRP A 144 -17.11 -14.59 9.51
CA TRP A 144 -18.42 -15.18 9.27
C TRP A 144 -18.77 -16.15 10.41
N SER A 145 -19.96 -15.99 11.01
CA SER A 145 -20.39 -16.78 12.16
C SER A 145 -21.15 -18.06 11.79
N TRP A 146 -21.36 -18.33 10.49
CA TRP A 146 -22.10 -19.49 10.03
C TRP A 146 -21.38 -20.81 10.34
N ASN A 147 -22.08 -21.70 11.02
CA ASN A 147 -21.61 -23.06 11.27
C ASN A 147 -22.28 -24.03 10.30
N GLY A 148 -21.52 -24.46 9.28
CA GLY A 148 -22.00 -25.41 8.28
C GLY A 148 -22.39 -26.78 8.84
N ALA A 149 -21.84 -27.19 9.98
CA ALA A 149 -22.18 -28.48 10.60
C ALA A 149 -23.54 -28.45 11.32
N THR A 150 -23.94 -27.30 11.87
CA THR A 150 -25.25 -27.13 12.54
C THR A 150 -26.29 -26.46 11.64
N GLY A 151 -25.88 -25.91 10.50
CA GLY A 151 -26.76 -25.15 9.60
C GLY A 151 -27.35 -23.91 10.28
N SER A 152 -26.60 -23.27 11.18
CA SER A 152 -27.04 -22.10 11.94
C SER A 152 -25.87 -21.16 12.25
N PHE A 153 -26.18 -19.91 12.59
CA PHE A 153 -25.18 -18.97 13.11
C PHE A 153 -24.74 -19.40 14.51
N GLY A 154 -23.43 -19.62 14.67
CA GLY A 154 -22.81 -20.00 15.93
C GLY A 154 -22.43 -18.79 16.79
N PRO A 155 -22.00 -19.01 18.04
CA PRO A 155 -21.41 -17.95 18.84
C PRO A 155 -20.12 -17.44 18.20
N CYS A 156 -19.82 -16.16 18.40
CA CYS A 156 -18.54 -15.59 17.96
C CYS A 156 -17.35 -16.27 18.64
N ALA A 157 -16.25 -16.39 17.89
CA ALA A 157 -15.00 -16.91 18.44
C ALA A 157 -14.49 -16.04 19.60
N PRO A 158 -13.70 -16.59 20.54
CA PRO A 158 -13.12 -15.83 21.63
C PRO A 158 -12.42 -14.54 21.17
N GLY A 159 -12.73 -13.43 21.83
CA GLY A 159 -12.18 -12.12 21.47
C GLY A 159 -12.82 -11.48 20.23
N LEU A 160 -13.95 -12.00 19.75
CA LEU A 160 -14.88 -11.36 18.84
C LEU A 160 -16.27 -11.31 19.48
N ALA A 161 -17.10 -10.38 19.03
CA ALA A 161 -18.49 -10.24 19.45
C ALA A 161 -19.40 -10.10 18.22
N PRO A 162 -20.71 -10.40 18.35
CA PRO A 162 -21.65 -10.19 17.26
C PRO A 162 -21.60 -8.73 16.80
N MET A 163 -21.60 -8.49 15.49
CA MET A 163 -21.61 -7.12 14.97
C MET A 163 -22.95 -6.40 15.23
N THR A 164 -23.99 -7.14 15.61
CA THR A 164 -25.22 -6.58 16.17
C THR A 164 -25.05 -5.99 17.58
N ALA A 165 -23.94 -6.28 18.27
CA ALA A 165 -23.67 -5.69 19.57
C ALA A 165 -23.40 -4.19 19.44
N PRO A 166 -23.86 -3.34 20.38
CA PRO A 166 -23.64 -1.91 20.33
C PRO A 166 -22.15 -1.56 20.18
N GLY A 167 -21.83 -0.73 19.18
CA GLY A 167 -20.47 -0.27 18.88
C GLY A 167 -19.61 -1.19 18.00
N ASN A 168 -20.09 -2.41 17.66
CA ASN A 168 -19.34 -3.32 16.78
C ASN A 168 -19.87 -3.36 15.34
N GLY A 169 -21.09 -2.88 15.09
CA GLY A 169 -21.70 -2.94 13.77
C GLY A 169 -21.02 -2.01 12.77
N LEU A 170 -21.14 -2.37 11.49
CA LEU A 170 -20.98 -1.41 10.41
C LEU A 170 -22.26 -0.58 10.28
N TYR A 171 -22.14 0.68 9.89
CA TYR A 171 -23.29 1.53 9.64
C TYR A 171 -23.07 2.43 8.42
N ASN A 172 -24.16 2.72 7.74
CA ASN A 172 -24.18 3.66 6.64
C ASN A 172 -24.25 5.10 7.17
N VAL A 173 -23.97 6.09 6.31
CA VAL A 173 -23.90 7.50 6.71
C VAL A 173 -24.60 8.41 5.70
N GLY A 174 -25.22 9.48 6.21
CA GLY A 174 -25.77 10.56 5.40
C GLY A 174 -24.71 11.52 4.88
N ALA A 175 -25.13 12.58 4.19
CA ALA A 175 -24.20 13.60 3.68
C ALA A 175 -23.54 14.39 4.83
N GLY A 176 -22.28 14.76 4.63
CA GLY A 176 -21.48 15.51 5.59
C GLY A 176 -20.47 16.45 4.93
N GLU A 177 -19.75 17.19 5.77
CA GLU A 177 -18.60 17.99 5.38
C GLU A 177 -17.47 17.74 6.38
N ASN A 178 -16.31 17.32 5.87
CA ASN A 178 -15.09 17.24 6.66
C ASN A 178 -14.20 18.45 6.34
N VAL A 179 -13.69 19.14 7.36
CA VAL A 179 -12.88 20.35 7.19
C VAL A 179 -11.60 20.26 8.00
N ALA A 180 -10.46 20.44 7.34
CA ALA A 180 -9.16 20.60 7.97
C ALA A 180 -8.61 22.01 7.72
N ASN A 181 -8.19 22.70 8.78
CA ASN A 181 -7.57 24.02 8.70
C ASN A 181 -6.09 23.90 9.11
N VAL A 182 -5.17 24.37 8.27
CA VAL A 182 -3.73 24.24 8.52
C VAL A 182 -3.02 25.59 8.40
N PHE A 183 -2.42 26.01 9.50
CA PHE A 183 -1.51 27.17 9.54
C PHE A 183 -0.06 26.74 9.28
N GLN A 184 0.60 27.44 8.36
CA GLN A 184 1.90 27.12 7.79
C GLN A 184 2.85 28.32 7.90
N PRO A 185 3.52 28.52 9.06
CA PRO A 185 4.57 29.52 9.20
C PRO A 185 5.81 29.14 8.39
N ARG A 186 6.51 30.14 7.86
CA ARG A 186 7.74 29.98 7.07
C ARG A 186 8.72 31.11 7.41
N LEU A 187 9.98 30.73 7.55
CA LEU A 187 11.09 31.62 7.80
C LEU A 187 12.25 31.17 6.91
N SER A 188 12.90 32.10 6.24
CA SER A 188 14.19 31.84 5.62
C SER A 188 15.11 33.04 5.77
N PHE A 189 16.41 32.79 5.73
CA PHE A 189 17.40 33.85 5.74
C PHE A 189 18.54 33.52 4.78
N THR A 190 19.20 34.57 4.30
CA THR A 190 20.45 34.51 3.56
C THR A 190 21.41 35.49 4.20
N TYR A 191 22.58 35.00 4.60
CA TYR A 191 23.66 35.79 5.15
C TYR A 191 24.92 35.68 4.29
N THR A 192 25.29 36.79 3.65
CA THR A 192 26.49 36.92 2.84
C THR A 192 27.68 37.25 3.73
N ILE A 193 28.54 36.26 3.98
CA ILE A 193 29.77 36.46 4.76
C ILE A 193 30.74 37.36 3.98
N ASN A 194 30.90 37.06 2.68
CA ASN A 194 31.69 37.80 1.71
C ASN A 194 31.21 37.43 0.28
N PRO A 195 31.73 38.05 -0.80
CA PRO A 195 31.28 37.76 -2.17
C PRO A 195 31.42 36.29 -2.61
N ASP A 196 32.27 35.52 -1.93
CA ASP A 196 32.56 34.12 -2.24
C ASP A 196 31.85 33.14 -1.29
N THR A 197 31.13 33.59 -0.26
CA THR A 197 30.56 32.70 0.77
C THR A 197 29.23 33.21 1.31
N VAL A 198 28.21 32.36 1.22
CA VAL A 198 26.84 32.63 1.65
C VAL A 198 26.35 31.48 2.54
N VAL A 199 25.65 31.84 3.61
CA VAL A 199 24.90 30.89 4.45
C VAL A 199 23.42 31.14 4.20
N ARG A 200 22.65 30.08 3.96
CA ARG A 200 21.19 30.16 3.84
C ARG A 200 20.57 29.22 4.83
N GLY A 201 19.45 29.60 5.42
CA GLY A 201 18.67 28.68 6.24
C GLY A 201 17.19 28.87 5.97
N SER A 202 16.43 27.80 6.10
CA SER A 202 14.99 27.80 5.94
C SER A 202 14.34 26.88 6.97
N ALA A 203 13.20 27.32 7.47
CA ALA A 203 12.36 26.57 8.39
C ALA A 203 10.90 26.86 8.04
N GLY A 204 10.07 25.84 7.92
CA GLY A 204 8.67 26.08 7.65
C GLY A 204 7.81 24.84 7.74
N LYS A 205 6.52 25.09 8.00
CA LYS A 205 5.50 24.06 7.97
C LYS A 205 4.79 24.05 6.62
N TYR A 206 4.53 22.86 6.12
CA TYR A 206 3.86 22.61 4.85
C TYR A 206 2.73 21.61 5.05
N ALA A 207 1.70 21.67 4.21
CA ALA A 207 0.58 20.76 4.26
C ALA A 207 0.29 20.17 2.87
N ARG A 208 -0.09 18.90 2.82
CA ARG A 208 -0.59 18.24 1.62
C ARG A 208 -2.05 17.86 1.85
N ALA A 209 -2.93 18.37 0.99
CA ALA A 209 -4.33 17.95 0.95
C ALA A 209 -4.42 16.46 0.62
N GLU A 210 -5.41 15.80 1.20
CA GLU A 210 -5.71 14.40 1.06
C GLU A 210 -6.40 14.12 -0.28
N GLY A 211 -6.36 12.86 -0.72
CA GLY A 211 -7.19 12.42 -1.85
C GLY A 211 -8.67 12.46 -1.46
N SER A 212 -9.52 13.03 -2.32
CA SER A 212 -10.99 13.02 -2.12
C SER A 212 -11.53 11.60 -1.95
N SER A 213 -10.95 10.64 -2.67
CA SER A 213 -11.30 9.22 -2.66
C SER A 213 -11.08 8.52 -1.33
N TYR A 214 -10.37 9.15 -0.39
CA TYR A 214 -10.07 8.59 0.91
C TYR A 214 -11.08 8.99 2.00
N TYR A 215 -11.89 10.03 1.76
CA TYR A 215 -12.84 10.56 2.76
C TYR A 215 -14.13 9.76 2.85
N GLN A 216 -14.65 9.28 1.71
CA GLN A 216 -15.86 8.47 1.68
C GLN A 216 -15.73 7.37 0.64
N TYR A 217 -15.87 6.14 1.10
CA TYR A 217 -15.82 4.96 0.25
C TYR A 217 -17.21 4.61 -0.26
N ASN A 218 -17.40 4.66 -1.57
CA ASN A 218 -18.66 4.33 -2.20
C ASN A 218 -18.44 3.28 -3.30
N THR A 219 -19.47 2.49 -3.59
CA THR A 219 -19.47 1.53 -4.71
C THR A 219 -20.75 1.66 -5.52
N TYR A 220 -20.72 1.26 -6.79
CA TYR A 220 -21.94 1.12 -7.61
C TYR A 220 -22.88 -0.02 -7.14
N GLN A 221 -22.46 -0.84 -6.19
CA GLN A 221 -23.28 -1.91 -5.66
C GLN A 221 -23.96 -1.49 -4.36
N GLN A 222 -24.99 -2.24 -3.96
CA GLN A 222 -25.77 -1.91 -2.77
C GLN A 222 -25.18 -2.57 -1.51
N ASN A 223 -24.43 -3.67 -1.63
CA ASN A 223 -23.70 -4.25 -0.51
C ASN A 223 -22.40 -3.48 -0.27
N LEU A 224 -22.54 -2.23 0.14
CA LEU A 224 -21.42 -1.42 0.57
C LEU A 224 -20.80 -2.01 1.85
N ALA A 225 -21.58 -2.65 2.71
CA ALA A 225 -21.12 -3.23 3.97
C ALA A 225 -19.98 -4.24 3.79
N SER A 226 -20.07 -5.16 2.81
CA SER A 226 -18.98 -6.11 2.55
C SER A 226 -17.70 -5.44 2.06
N PHE A 227 -17.82 -4.32 1.35
CA PHE A 227 -16.66 -3.51 0.98
C PHE A 227 -16.08 -2.84 2.25
N ILE A 228 -16.87 -2.07 3.00
CA ILE A 228 -16.39 -1.35 4.19
C ILE A 228 -15.77 -2.26 5.25
N ALA A 229 -16.23 -3.51 5.37
CA ALA A 229 -15.68 -4.48 6.33
C ALA A 229 -14.17 -4.69 6.25
N GLN A 230 -13.53 -4.44 5.10
CA GLN A 230 -12.07 -4.54 4.95
C GLN A 230 -11.31 -3.47 5.77
N PHE A 231 -11.96 -2.38 6.16
CA PHE A 231 -11.40 -1.33 7.01
C PHE A 231 -11.67 -1.55 8.50
N TYR A 232 -12.51 -2.52 8.84
CA TYR A 232 -12.87 -2.87 10.21
C TYR A 232 -11.65 -3.15 11.12
N PRO A 233 -10.57 -3.84 10.65
CA PRO A 233 -9.36 -4.02 11.47
C PRO A 233 -8.71 -2.71 11.93
N TYR A 234 -8.91 -1.61 11.19
CA TYR A 234 -8.37 -0.28 11.49
C TYR A 234 -9.37 0.60 12.26
N GLY A 235 -10.45 0.00 12.78
CA GLY A 235 -11.45 0.68 13.60
C GLY A 235 -12.44 1.56 12.83
N TYR A 236 -12.53 1.40 11.50
CA TYR A 236 -13.58 2.07 10.72
C TYR A 236 -14.85 1.22 10.68
N HIS A 237 -15.96 1.85 11.04
CA HIS A 237 -17.28 1.23 11.06
C HIS A 237 -18.22 1.82 9.99
N THR A 238 -17.74 2.77 9.19
CA THR A 238 -18.56 3.54 8.26
C THR A 238 -17.83 3.77 6.94
N PRO A 239 -18.57 4.08 5.87
CA PRO A 239 -18.00 4.57 4.62
C PRO A 239 -17.15 5.84 4.76
N ASP A 240 -17.48 6.71 5.71
CA ASP A 240 -16.76 7.96 5.95
C ASP A 240 -15.55 7.70 6.83
N HIS A 241 -14.38 8.16 6.37
CA HIS A 241 -13.12 8.05 7.07
C HIS A 241 -12.64 9.45 7.44
N ALA A 242 -12.41 9.66 8.74
CA ALA A 242 -11.82 10.89 9.26
C ALA A 242 -10.32 10.88 8.98
N ILE A 243 -9.94 11.30 7.78
CA ILE A 243 -8.55 11.54 7.40
C ILE A 243 -8.20 13.02 7.54
N TYR A 244 -6.90 13.28 7.68
CA TYR A 244 -6.35 14.62 7.89
C TYR A 244 -5.20 14.91 6.92
N PRO A 245 -4.86 16.18 6.67
CA PRO A 245 -3.74 16.52 5.81
C PRO A 245 -2.43 16.09 6.47
N ASP A 246 -1.50 15.60 5.65
CA ASP A 246 -0.12 15.45 6.09
C ASP A 246 0.46 16.83 6.32
N THR A 247 1.11 17.02 7.46
CA THR A 247 1.83 18.27 7.72
C THR A 247 3.29 17.99 7.98
N SER A 248 4.18 18.71 7.30
CA SER A 248 5.62 18.54 7.45
C SER A 248 6.30 19.81 7.94
N ASP A 249 7.06 19.71 9.02
CA ASP A 249 7.98 20.72 9.50
C ASP A 249 9.36 20.46 8.88
N ASN A 250 9.79 21.37 8.00
CA ASN A 250 11.03 21.23 7.22
C ASN A 250 12.05 22.26 7.69
N PHE A 251 13.30 21.82 7.82
CA PHE A 251 14.44 22.62 8.23
C PHE A 251 15.64 22.32 7.33
N ASP A 252 16.28 23.35 6.80
CA ASP A 252 17.50 23.23 6.03
C ASP A 252 18.48 24.36 6.38
N LEU A 253 19.77 24.04 6.34
CA LEU A 253 20.85 24.98 6.53
C LEU A 253 21.90 24.71 5.46
N SER A 254 22.21 25.69 4.64
CA SER A 254 23.12 25.56 3.52
C SER A 254 24.34 26.47 3.65
N LEU A 255 25.52 25.91 3.38
CA LEU A 255 26.75 26.66 3.15
C LEU A 255 27.08 26.62 1.65
N GLU A 256 27.06 27.79 1.02
CA GLU A 256 27.43 27.99 -0.38
C GLU A 256 28.77 28.72 -0.45
N LYS A 257 29.73 28.17 -1.19
CA LYS A 257 31.06 28.76 -1.33
C LYS A 257 31.57 28.68 -2.76
N HIS A 258 32.02 29.82 -3.27
CA HIS A 258 32.92 29.91 -4.41
C HIS A 258 34.37 29.91 -3.93
N VAL A 259 35.23 29.06 -4.50
CA VAL A 259 36.63 28.99 -4.11
C VAL A 259 37.40 30.06 -4.87
N LYS A 260 37.75 31.13 -4.15
CA LYS A 260 38.46 32.30 -4.69
C LYS A 260 39.65 31.90 -5.56
N GLY A 261 39.71 32.47 -6.77
CA GLY A 261 40.78 32.22 -7.74
C GLY A 261 40.59 30.95 -8.57
N THR A 262 39.46 30.25 -8.42
CA THR A 262 39.12 29.06 -9.22
C THR A 262 37.73 29.23 -9.84
N GLN A 263 37.29 28.26 -10.65
CA GLN A 263 35.91 28.16 -11.14
C GLN A 263 35.06 27.21 -10.30
N LEU A 264 35.58 26.75 -9.16
CA LEU A 264 34.93 25.78 -8.30
C LEU A 264 33.97 26.50 -7.34
N SER A 265 32.73 26.03 -7.29
CA SER A 265 31.77 26.35 -6.24
C SER A 265 31.18 25.08 -5.65
N TYR A 266 30.82 25.12 -4.38
CA TYR A 266 30.13 24.02 -3.73
C TYR A 266 29.01 24.52 -2.82
N LYS A 267 28.05 23.64 -2.59
CA LYS A 267 26.93 23.81 -1.67
C LYS A 267 26.79 22.55 -0.82
N VAL A 268 26.70 22.70 0.49
CA VAL A 268 26.41 21.61 1.44
C VAL A 268 25.17 21.98 2.23
N THR A 269 24.17 21.11 2.27
CA THR A 269 22.87 21.37 2.89
C THR A 269 22.41 20.17 3.71
N PRO A 270 22.71 20.10 5.01
CA PRO A 270 21.93 19.26 5.92
C PRO A 270 20.46 19.67 5.91
N PHE A 271 19.59 18.67 5.98
CA PHE A 271 18.14 18.87 6.10
C PHE A 271 17.55 17.93 7.15
N TYR A 272 16.43 18.36 7.72
CA TYR A 272 15.57 17.57 8.59
C TYR A 272 14.12 17.90 8.28
N ARG A 273 13.29 16.86 8.16
CA ARG A 273 11.86 16.95 7.92
C ARG A 273 11.16 16.02 8.89
N ASP A 274 10.17 16.54 9.61
CA ASP A 274 9.26 15.75 10.44
C ASP A 274 7.84 15.89 9.87
N THR A 275 7.24 14.78 9.47
CA THR A 275 5.90 14.73 8.86
C THR A 275 4.94 14.05 9.81
N SER A 276 3.95 14.81 10.30
CA SER A 276 2.85 14.30 11.11
C SER A 276 1.66 13.90 10.24
N ASN A 277 0.87 12.95 10.76
CA ASN A 277 -0.30 12.38 10.11
C ASN A 277 -0.03 11.68 8.78
N GLN A 278 1.20 11.23 8.52
CA GLN A 278 1.63 10.64 7.25
C GLN A 278 0.57 9.71 6.64
N LEU A 279 0.04 10.09 5.48
CA LEU A 279 -0.86 9.29 4.67
C LEU A 279 -0.04 8.24 3.93
N GLN A 280 -0.41 6.98 4.11
CA GLN A 280 0.09 5.86 3.31
C GLN A 280 -1.05 5.16 2.60
N PHE A 281 -0.74 4.56 1.45
CA PHE A 281 -1.74 3.83 0.71
C PHE A 281 -2.05 2.49 1.37
N GLN A 282 -3.29 2.05 1.30
CA GLN A 282 -3.65 0.68 1.64
C GLN A 282 -4.23 0.01 0.39
N ALA A 283 -3.65 -1.10 -0.04
CA ALA A 283 -4.29 -1.91 -1.07
C ALA A 283 -5.57 -2.54 -0.49
N ILE A 284 -6.71 -2.04 -0.95
CA ILE A 284 -8.03 -2.48 -0.51
C ILE A 284 -8.46 -3.71 -1.31
N ASN A 285 -8.33 -3.58 -2.64
CA ASN A 285 -8.60 -4.65 -3.57
C ASN A 285 -7.52 -4.62 -4.63
N ALA A 286 -6.47 -5.41 -4.41
CA ALA A 286 -5.36 -5.51 -5.34
C ALA A 286 -5.77 -6.06 -6.72
N VAL A 287 -6.90 -6.79 -6.83
CA VAL A 287 -7.39 -7.31 -8.13
C VAL A 287 -7.99 -6.16 -8.96
N GLN A 288 -8.60 -5.18 -8.29
CA GLN A 288 -9.21 -4.00 -8.92
C GLN A 288 -8.26 -2.78 -8.93
N GLY A 289 -7.07 -2.90 -8.34
CA GLY A 289 -6.11 -1.79 -8.21
C GLY A 289 -6.59 -0.68 -7.28
N THR A 290 -7.51 -1.00 -6.36
CA THR A 290 -8.15 -0.01 -5.50
C THR A 290 -7.30 0.29 -4.27
N LEU A 291 -6.94 1.57 -4.08
CA LEU A 291 -6.11 2.06 -2.98
C LEU A 291 -6.92 2.97 -2.04
N ALA A 292 -6.77 2.75 -0.74
CA ALA A 292 -7.16 3.67 0.34
C ALA A 292 -5.99 4.58 0.69
N GLY A 293 -6.26 5.67 1.41
CA GLY A 293 -5.27 6.44 2.15
C GLY A 293 -5.67 6.50 3.62
N LEU A 294 -4.73 6.20 4.52
CA LEU A 294 -4.94 6.27 5.97
C LEU A 294 -3.82 7.11 6.61
N ASN A 295 -4.14 7.93 7.61
CA ASN A 295 -3.12 8.64 8.40
C ASN A 295 -2.46 7.64 9.36
N VAL A 296 -1.29 7.13 8.98
CA VAL A 296 -0.68 5.98 9.67
C VAL A 296 0.33 6.36 10.75
N GLY A 297 0.84 7.60 10.79
CA GLY A 297 1.78 7.98 11.83
C GLY A 297 2.64 9.20 11.55
N THR A 298 3.85 9.19 12.11
CA THR A 298 4.84 10.27 12.00
C THR A 298 6.07 9.76 11.28
N GLN A 299 6.54 10.49 10.26
CA GLN A 299 7.72 10.14 9.48
C GLN A 299 8.80 11.22 9.62
N GLU A 300 10.03 10.80 9.92
CA GLU A 300 11.20 11.66 9.90
C GLU A 300 12.09 11.35 8.70
N SER A 301 12.50 12.38 7.99
CA SER A 301 13.47 12.28 6.90
C SER A 301 14.58 13.29 7.11
N TYR A 302 15.83 12.86 7.14
CA TYR A 302 16.97 13.73 7.38
C TYR A 302 18.18 13.28 6.59
N GLY A 303 19.11 14.19 6.36
CA GLY A 303 20.20 13.87 5.46
C GLY A 303 21.09 15.06 5.14
N VAL A 304 21.89 14.88 4.10
CA VAL A 304 22.77 15.93 3.57
C VAL A 304 22.78 15.90 2.06
N GLU A 305 22.70 17.09 1.47
CA GLU A 305 22.88 17.31 0.04
C GLU A 305 24.20 18.03 -0.21
N LEU A 306 24.96 17.54 -1.19
CA LEU A 306 26.19 18.13 -1.68
C LEU A 306 26.01 18.44 -3.17
N SER A 307 26.41 19.64 -3.57
CA SER A 307 26.56 20.01 -4.98
C SER A 307 27.91 20.69 -5.18
N LEU A 308 28.63 20.27 -6.22
CA LEU A 308 29.93 20.78 -6.64
C LEU A 308 29.80 21.18 -8.11
N GLN A 309 30.14 22.41 -8.43
CA GLN A 309 30.18 22.89 -9.81
C GLN A 309 31.57 23.43 -10.12
N TYR A 310 32.11 23.04 -11.26
CA TYR A 310 33.36 23.57 -11.79
C TYR A 310 33.12 24.13 -13.19
N GLY A 311 33.36 25.43 -13.36
CA GLY A 311 33.27 26.09 -14.67
C GLY A 311 31.85 26.23 -15.21
N ASP A 312 31.78 26.45 -16.52
CA ASP A 312 30.58 26.82 -17.26
C ASP A 312 30.49 25.95 -18.52
N PHE A 313 29.41 25.19 -18.65
CA PHE A 313 29.19 24.25 -19.76
C PHE A 313 29.11 24.95 -21.13
N SER A 314 28.84 26.25 -21.14
CA SER A 314 28.81 27.04 -22.37
C SER A 314 30.21 27.42 -22.89
N ARG A 315 31.25 27.36 -22.06
CA ARG A 315 32.60 27.83 -22.39
C ARG A 315 33.52 26.70 -22.83
N ASN A 316 34.54 27.06 -23.61
CA ASN A 316 35.62 26.13 -23.94
C ASN A 316 36.38 25.70 -22.68
N GLY A 317 36.81 24.45 -22.67
CA GLY A 317 37.53 23.82 -21.57
C GLY A 317 36.71 22.74 -20.88
N LEU A 318 37.21 22.32 -19.73
CA LEU A 318 36.55 21.35 -18.85
C LEU A 318 35.59 22.07 -17.91
N SER A 319 34.40 21.53 -17.78
CA SER A 319 33.36 21.93 -16.83
C SER A 319 32.74 20.67 -16.21
N GLY A 320 32.12 20.80 -15.05
CA GLY A 320 31.47 19.67 -14.42
C GLY A 320 30.53 20.05 -13.30
N LEU A 321 29.59 19.14 -13.02
CA LEU A 321 28.65 19.18 -11.91
C LEU A 321 28.69 17.81 -11.23
N ALA A 322 28.92 17.79 -9.93
CA ALA A 322 28.73 16.60 -9.11
C ALA A 322 27.67 16.89 -8.05
N SER A 323 26.71 16.00 -7.88
CA SER A 323 25.72 16.06 -6.81
C SER A 323 25.68 14.75 -6.05
N TYR A 324 25.48 14.83 -4.75
CA TYR A 324 25.30 13.68 -3.88
C TYR A 324 24.26 14.00 -2.83
N THR A 325 23.33 13.09 -2.58
CA THR A 325 22.35 13.19 -1.52
C THR A 325 22.37 11.91 -0.71
N HIS A 326 22.52 12.06 0.61
CA HIS A 326 22.24 11.01 1.57
C HIS A 326 20.92 11.33 2.27
N THR A 327 20.00 10.37 2.32
CA THR A 327 18.72 10.48 3.03
C THR A 327 18.54 9.27 3.94
N ALA A 328 18.26 9.51 5.21
CA ALA A 328 17.75 8.51 6.14
C ALA A 328 16.28 8.82 6.43
N ASN A 329 15.42 7.82 6.32
CA ASN A 329 13.98 7.96 6.50
C ASN A 329 13.42 6.89 7.41
N ARG A 330 12.50 7.27 8.30
CA ARG A 330 11.86 6.35 9.23
C ARG A 330 10.46 6.79 9.58
N ILE A 331 9.56 5.84 9.80
CA ILE A 331 8.18 6.08 10.24
C ILE A 331 7.89 5.39 11.56
N ARG A 332 7.20 6.09 12.45
CA ARG A 332 6.58 5.52 13.64
C ARG A 332 5.07 5.49 13.44
N PHE A 333 4.53 4.29 13.38
CA PHE A 333 3.10 4.08 13.19
C PHE A 333 2.32 4.49 14.44
N SER A 334 1.30 5.32 14.26
CA SER A 334 0.39 5.74 15.32
C SER A 334 -0.92 4.95 15.23
N PRO A 335 -1.64 4.79 16.36
CA PRO A 335 -2.95 4.15 16.34
C PRO A 335 -3.96 4.89 15.45
N ILE A 336 -4.60 4.15 14.56
CA ILE A 336 -5.73 4.56 13.74
C ILE A 336 -6.98 4.06 14.47
N ASN A 337 -7.80 4.97 15.00
CA ASN A 337 -8.98 4.62 15.82
C ASN A 337 -8.66 3.61 16.96
N GLY A 338 -7.48 3.74 17.57
CA GLY A 338 -7.01 2.90 18.68
C GLY A 338 -6.11 1.72 18.29
N ILE A 339 -5.82 1.51 17.00
CA ILE A 339 -5.03 0.36 16.51
C ILE A 339 -4.04 0.79 15.45
N SER A 340 -2.75 0.54 15.67
CA SER A 340 -1.70 0.88 14.71
C SER A 340 -1.54 -0.19 13.63
N VAL A 341 -0.83 0.13 12.55
CA VAL A 341 -0.39 -0.85 11.55
C VAL A 341 0.42 -1.97 12.22
N ILE A 342 1.25 -1.64 13.22
CA ILE A 342 2.08 -2.60 13.94
C ILE A 342 1.22 -3.55 14.77
N ASP A 343 0.13 -3.08 15.37
CA ASP A 343 -0.81 -3.94 16.09
C ASP A 343 -1.47 -4.97 15.16
N ALA A 344 -1.84 -4.55 13.95
CA ALA A 344 -2.40 -5.46 12.94
C ALA A 344 -1.40 -6.52 12.47
N LEU A 345 -0.10 -6.16 12.34
CA LEU A 345 0.97 -7.13 12.05
C LEU A 345 1.21 -8.07 13.24
N ASN A 346 1.24 -7.53 14.46
CA ASN A 346 1.42 -8.31 15.67
C ASN A 346 0.29 -9.32 15.87
N ALA A 347 -0.96 -8.99 15.54
CA ALA A 347 -2.07 -9.94 15.60
C ALA A 347 -1.84 -11.20 14.74
N GLN A 348 -1.11 -11.08 13.63
CA GLN A 348 -0.73 -12.21 12.76
C GLN A 348 0.43 -13.03 13.35
N VAL A 349 1.42 -12.36 13.95
CA VAL A 349 2.51 -13.03 14.67
C VAL A 349 1.98 -13.76 15.91
N GLU A 350 1.02 -13.16 16.63
CA GLU A 350 0.31 -13.76 17.75
C GLU A 350 -0.50 -14.99 17.32
N LEU A 351 -1.17 -14.94 16.17
CA LEU A 351 -1.87 -16.09 15.60
C LEU A 351 -0.90 -17.23 15.32
N TYR A 352 0.26 -16.96 14.71
CA TYR A 352 1.31 -17.97 14.52
C TYR A 352 1.79 -18.54 15.86
N ASN A 353 2.18 -17.65 16.78
CA ASN A 353 2.68 -18.02 18.10
C ASN A 353 1.70 -18.90 18.86
N SER A 354 0.38 -18.67 18.70
CA SER A 354 -0.66 -19.47 19.34
C SER A 354 -0.60 -20.96 19.00
N TYR A 355 0.03 -21.35 17.89
CA TYR A 355 0.25 -22.75 17.52
C TYR A 355 1.53 -23.35 18.10
N THR A 356 2.44 -22.54 18.65
CA THR A 356 3.70 -23.02 19.21
C THR A 356 3.48 -23.61 20.61
N SER A 357 4.32 -24.57 20.99
CA SER A 357 4.30 -25.16 22.34
C SER A 357 4.58 -24.15 23.45
N ALA A 358 5.24 -23.02 23.14
CA ALA A 358 5.44 -21.92 24.07
C ALA A 358 4.12 -21.27 24.54
N CYS A 359 3.03 -21.47 23.79
CA CYS A 359 1.69 -20.99 24.13
C CYS A 359 0.79 -22.05 24.78
N ALA A 360 1.30 -23.27 24.99
CA ALA A 360 0.54 -24.33 25.66
C ALA A 360 0.35 -24.00 27.15
N GLY A 361 -0.91 -23.89 27.58
CA GLY A 361 -1.26 -23.61 28.99
C GLY A 361 -0.92 -22.20 29.48
N VAL A 362 -0.64 -21.26 28.57
CA VAL A 362 -0.37 -19.87 28.92
C VAL A 362 -1.62 -19.21 29.51
N THR A 363 -1.42 -18.50 30.62
CA THR A 363 -2.46 -17.76 31.35
C THR A 363 -2.12 -16.27 31.36
N LYS A 364 -3.05 -15.42 31.81
CA LYS A 364 -2.85 -13.96 31.89
C LYS A 364 -1.61 -13.54 32.70
N SER A 365 -1.15 -14.37 33.65
CA SER A 365 0.06 -14.12 34.44
C SER A 365 1.35 -14.65 33.81
N SER A 366 1.26 -15.40 32.71
CA SER A 366 2.44 -15.94 32.02
C SER A 366 3.17 -14.84 31.27
N ALA A 367 4.51 -14.88 31.26
CA ALA A 367 5.34 -13.88 30.56
C ALA A 367 5.03 -13.79 29.05
N ASN A 368 4.66 -14.91 28.42
CA ASN A 368 4.36 -14.97 26.99
C ASN A 368 2.89 -14.67 26.66
N TRP A 369 2.07 -14.25 27.63
CA TRP A 369 0.62 -14.04 27.42
C TRP A 369 0.30 -13.16 26.23
N GLN A 370 0.98 -12.02 26.10
CA GLN A 370 0.77 -11.08 25.00
C GLN A 370 1.20 -11.70 23.67
N ALA A 371 2.42 -12.25 23.59
CA ALA A 371 2.93 -12.90 22.39
C ALA A 371 2.07 -14.09 21.90
N CYS A 372 1.29 -14.70 22.79
CA CYS A 372 0.36 -15.80 22.48
C CYS A 372 -1.06 -15.32 22.12
N GLY A 373 -1.26 -14.03 21.83
CA GLY A 373 -2.55 -13.47 21.43
C GLY A 373 -3.51 -13.23 22.60
N SER A 374 -3.00 -13.09 23.82
CA SER A 374 -3.78 -12.75 25.01
C SER A 374 -5.04 -13.61 25.21
N GLY A 375 -4.93 -14.92 24.92
CA GLY A 375 -6.02 -15.89 25.08
C GLY A 375 -7.08 -15.85 23.99
N ALA A 376 -6.88 -15.10 22.92
CA ALA A 376 -7.78 -15.08 21.76
C ALA A 376 -7.84 -16.43 21.02
N TYR A 377 -6.82 -17.29 21.20
CA TYR A 377 -6.63 -18.51 20.42
C TYR A 377 -6.47 -19.77 21.29
N PRO A 378 -7.45 -20.08 22.16
CA PRO A 378 -7.32 -21.22 23.07
C PRO A 378 -7.28 -22.54 22.29
N GLY A 379 -6.35 -23.42 22.67
CA GLY A 379 -6.26 -24.77 22.12
C GLY A 379 -5.49 -24.93 20.81
N ASN A 380 -4.96 -23.84 20.23
CA ASN A 380 -4.08 -23.93 19.05
C ASN A 380 -2.72 -24.59 19.38
N ALA A 381 -2.22 -24.37 20.59
CA ALA A 381 -0.95 -24.92 21.07
C ALA A 381 -1.09 -26.39 21.53
N ALA A 382 -1.44 -27.28 20.59
CA ALA A 382 -1.45 -28.72 20.80
C ALA A 382 -0.59 -29.41 19.75
N PRO A 383 0.10 -30.53 20.07
CA PRO A 383 0.91 -31.27 19.10
C PRO A 383 0.05 -31.90 17.99
N VAL A 384 -1.23 -32.16 18.28
CA VAL A 384 -2.22 -32.69 17.36
C VAL A 384 -3.51 -31.91 17.54
N LEU A 385 -4.06 -31.40 16.45
CA LEU A 385 -5.29 -30.62 16.40
C LEU A 385 -6.38 -31.42 15.68
N LEU A 386 -7.62 -31.21 16.06
CA LEU A 386 -8.76 -31.77 15.33
C LEU A 386 -9.13 -30.84 14.18
N ASN A 387 -9.56 -31.40 13.04
CA ASN A 387 -10.03 -30.65 11.88
C ASN A 387 -11.42 -30.02 12.10
N THR A 388 -11.59 -29.21 13.14
CA THR A 388 -12.87 -28.65 13.56
C THR A 388 -13.41 -27.57 12.62
N GLN A 389 -12.63 -27.12 11.64
CA GLN A 389 -12.95 -26.03 10.71
C GLN A 389 -12.95 -26.48 9.24
N SER A 390 -12.89 -27.79 8.95
CA SER A 390 -12.77 -28.27 7.57
C SER A 390 -14.04 -28.09 6.73
N GLY A 391 -15.21 -27.98 7.38
CA GLY A 391 -16.51 -27.95 6.70
C GLY A 391 -16.84 -29.23 5.92
N THR A 392 -16.10 -30.32 6.16
CA THR A 392 -16.28 -31.62 5.49
C THR A 392 -17.03 -32.61 6.40
N HIS A 393 -17.52 -33.72 5.83
CA HIS A 393 -18.15 -34.80 6.61
C HIS A 393 -17.24 -35.37 7.72
N ASP A 394 -15.92 -35.22 7.58
CA ASP A 394 -14.94 -35.69 8.56
C ASP A 394 -14.52 -34.61 9.56
N GLN A 395 -15.21 -33.47 9.61
CA GLN A 395 -14.95 -32.39 10.56
C GLN A 395 -14.95 -32.91 12.01
N GLY A 396 -13.89 -32.57 12.76
CA GLY A 396 -13.67 -33.01 14.13
C GLY A 396 -13.22 -34.47 14.30
N ARG A 397 -13.05 -35.24 13.22
CA ARG A 397 -12.61 -36.65 13.28
C ARG A 397 -11.14 -36.83 12.93
N LEU A 398 -10.59 -35.98 12.07
CA LEU A 398 -9.19 -36.07 11.66
C LEU A 398 -8.28 -35.45 12.71
N LYS A 399 -7.23 -36.19 13.06
CA LYS A 399 -6.13 -35.74 13.90
C LYS A 399 -5.02 -35.21 13.00
N ILE A 400 -4.90 -33.90 12.93
CA ILE A 400 -3.93 -33.19 12.10
C ILE A 400 -2.74 -32.83 12.99
N PRO A 401 -1.53 -33.34 12.72
CA PRO A 401 -0.33 -32.88 13.41
C PRO A 401 -0.18 -31.37 13.27
N ASN A 402 0.08 -30.68 14.36
CA ASN A 402 0.38 -29.24 14.33
C ASN A 402 1.84 -29.07 13.94
N PRO A 403 2.14 -28.56 12.74
CA PRO A 403 3.51 -28.52 12.26
C PRO A 403 4.30 -27.36 12.89
N TYR A 404 3.65 -26.45 13.62
CA TYR A 404 4.25 -25.28 14.28
C TYR A 404 4.57 -25.54 15.76
N TYR A 405 4.10 -26.66 16.31
CA TYR A 405 4.14 -26.91 17.76
C TYR A 405 5.57 -26.86 18.33
N HIS A 406 6.56 -27.33 17.58
CA HIS A 406 7.96 -27.35 18.01
C HIS A 406 8.77 -26.14 17.56
N GLU A 407 8.14 -25.19 16.86
CA GLU A 407 8.81 -23.98 16.41
C GLU A 407 8.99 -22.98 17.54
N ALA A 408 9.96 -22.08 17.37
CA ALA A 408 10.27 -21.05 18.35
C ALA A 408 9.18 -19.96 18.37
N LEU A 409 8.89 -19.47 19.59
CA LEU A 409 8.08 -18.27 19.80
C LEU A 409 8.75 -17.06 19.12
N GLN A 410 7.97 -16.30 18.38
CA GLN A 410 8.44 -15.13 17.65
C GLN A 410 8.20 -13.85 18.45
N PRO A 411 9.15 -12.91 18.46
CA PRO A 411 8.96 -11.61 19.09
C PRO A 411 7.91 -10.80 18.34
N LEU A 412 7.14 -10.00 19.08
CA LEU A 412 6.26 -8.99 18.51
C LEU A 412 7.07 -7.76 18.09
N PHE A 413 6.59 -7.05 17.08
CA PHE A 413 7.07 -5.74 16.69
C PHE A 413 6.75 -4.71 17.78
N ASP A 414 7.68 -3.78 18.01
CA ASP A 414 7.49 -2.66 18.92
C ASP A 414 6.53 -1.61 18.31
N THR A 415 5.33 -1.51 18.89
CA THR A 415 4.31 -0.52 18.50
C THR A 415 4.78 0.94 18.56
N SER A 416 5.85 1.23 19.31
CA SER A 416 6.46 2.56 19.43
C SER A 416 7.75 2.73 18.61
N GLY A 417 8.15 1.66 17.91
CA GLY A 417 9.38 1.58 17.13
C GLY A 417 9.35 2.43 15.86
N TRP A 418 10.56 2.74 15.37
CA TRP A 418 10.78 3.37 14.07
C TRP A 418 11.08 2.30 13.02
N TYR A 419 10.41 2.39 11.88
CA TYR A 419 10.45 1.41 10.80
C TYR A 419 10.74 2.07 9.46
N THR A 420 11.10 1.26 8.47
CA THR A 420 11.17 1.70 7.08
C THR A 420 9.78 2.18 6.61
N PRO A 421 9.68 3.38 6.01
CA PRO A 421 8.43 3.84 5.41
C PRO A 421 8.17 3.14 4.07
N TYR A 422 6.91 2.88 3.78
CA TYR A 422 6.44 2.10 2.64
C TYR A 422 5.45 2.88 1.80
N ASP A 423 5.47 2.64 0.48
CA ASP A 423 4.48 3.17 -0.47
C ASP A 423 3.06 2.68 -0.14
N VAL A 424 2.94 1.43 0.29
CA VAL A 424 1.70 0.82 0.74
C VAL A 424 1.87 0.24 2.14
N ILE A 425 0.86 0.42 2.99
CA ILE A 425 0.78 -0.15 4.34
C ILE A 425 1.13 -1.65 4.27
N PRO A 426 2.18 -2.07 5.00
CA PRO A 426 2.53 -3.47 5.10
C PRO A 426 1.34 -4.27 5.62
N SER A 427 0.94 -5.26 4.84
CA SER A 427 -0.15 -6.17 5.18
C SER A 427 0.12 -7.52 4.50
N PRO A 428 -0.61 -8.58 4.86
CA PRO A 428 -0.31 -9.89 4.33
C PRO A 428 -0.41 -9.95 2.80
N PHE A 429 0.62 -10.51 2.15
CA PHE A 429 0.78 -10.59 0.69
C PHE A 429 0.78 -9.27 -0.07
N ASN A 430 0.90 -8.14 0.64
CA ASN A 430 0.93 -6.85 0.00
C ASN A 430 2.36 -6.53 -0.47
N ALA A 431 2.48 -6.09 -1.72
CA ALA A 431 3.75 -5.61 -2.27
C ALA A 431 4.01 -4.22 -1.71
N ALA A 432 4.71 -4.16 -0.59
CA ALA A 432 5.13 -2.93 0.03
C ALA A 432 6.61 -2.73 -0.30
N ASN A 433 6.95 -1.61 -0.93
CA ASN A 433 8.33 -1.18 -1.16
C ASN A 433 8.61 0.12 -0.43
N GLY A 434 9.80 0.22 0.16
CA GLY A 434 10.29 1.50 0.64
C GLY A 434 10.51 2.43 -0.55
N TYR A 435 10.09 3.69 -0.39
CA TYR A 435 10.39 4.77 -1.31
C TYR A 435 11.63 5.58 -0.90
N GLU A 436 12.24 5.26 0.24
CA GLU A 436 13.53 5.80 0.64
C GLU A 436 14.63 5.26 -0.27
N VAL A 437 15.42 6.16 -0.84
CA VAL A 437 16.65 5.83 -1.54
C VAL A 437 17.81 6.45 -0.75
N PRO A 438 18.62 5.65 -0.04
CA PRO A 438 19.58 6.19 0.91
C PRO A 438 20.63 7.09 0.30
N ASP A 439 21.22 6.67 -0.83
CA ASP A 439 22.33 7.38 -1.46
C ASP A 439 22.07 7.57 -2.96
N VAL A 440 22.07 8.82 -3.43
CA VAL A 440 21.99 9.17 -4.85
C VAL A 440 23.17 10.05 -5.21
N ALA A 441 23.86 9.73 -6.29
CA ALA A 441 24.93 10.56 -6.83
C ALA A 441 24.79 10.76 -8.34
N SER A 442 25.19 11.95 -8.81
CA SER A 442 25.36 12.21 -10.23
C SER A 442 26.65 12.97 -10.47
N LEU A 443 27.35 12.62 -11.55
CA LEU A 443 28.52 13.33 -12.04
C LEU A 443 28.32 13.61 -13.53
N ILE A 444 28.25 14.88 -13.90
CA ILE A 444 28.18 15.32 -15.28
C ILE A 444 29.47 16.08 -15.56
N LEU A 445 30.26 15.62 -16.52
CA LEU A 445 31.43 16.34 -17.01
C LEU A 445 31.12 16.86 -18.40
N ASN A 446 31.74 17.96 -18.78
CA ASN A 446 31.65 18.47 -20.14
C ASN A 446 32.99 19.06 -20.57
N TYR A 447 33.47 18.61 -21.73
CA TYR A 447 34.59 19.21 -22.40
C TYR A 447 34.11 19.85 -23.70
N ARG A 448 34.24 21.17 -23.80
CA ARG A 448 33.92 21.92 -25.02
C ARG A 448 35.20 22.46 -25.67
N HIS A 449 35.32 22.28 -26.97
CA HIS A 449 36.39 22.88 -27.77
C HIS A 449 35.84 23.41 -29.09
N GLY A 450 35.59 24.72 -29.13
CA GLY A 450 34.99 25.39 -30.27
C GLY A 450 33.56 24.88 -30.51
N ARG A 451 33.37 24.26 -31.68
CA ARG A 451 32.09 23.73 -32.15
C ARG A 451 31.76 22.35 -31.60
N PHE A 452 32.73 21.67 -31.00
CA PHE A 452 32.57 20.32 -30.46
C PHE A 452 32.38 20.36 -28.95
N ALA A 453 31.46 19.56 -28.43
CA ALA A 453 31.33 19.29 -27.00
C ALA A 453 31.07 17.81 -26.75
N VAL A 454 31.62 17.29 -25.65
CA VAL A 454 31.38 15.93 -25.17
C VAL A 454 31.06 15.95 -23.68
N THR A 455 29.98 15.28 -23.30
CA THR A 455 29.36 15.34 -21.99
C THR A 455 29.07 13.93 -21.48
N PRO A 456 30.02 13.25 -20.82
CA PRO A 456 29.71 12.03 -20.10
C PRO A 456 28.93 12.33 -18.81
N SER A 457 27.94 11.51 -18.49
CA SER A 457 27.17 11.58 -17.25
C SER A 457 27.12 10.23 -16.56
N LEU A 458 27.42 10.22 -15.26
CA LEU A 458 27.33 9.05 -14.40
C LEU A 458 26.20 9.29 -13.41
N HIS A 459 25.40 8.25 -13.16
CA HIS A 459 24.39 8.25 -12.12
C HIS A 459 24.56 7.00 -11.27
N TYR A 460 24.55 7.19 -9.96
CA TYR A 460 24.50 6.12 -8.97
C TYR A 460 23.25 6.30 -8.15
N ASN A 461 22.53 5.21 -7.95
CA ASN A 461 21.35 5.16 -7.14
C ASN A 461 21.44 3.94 -6.23
N ASP A 462 21.42 4.14 -4.92
CA ASP A 462 21.34 3.02 -4.00
C ASP A 462 19.94 2.41 -4.00
N GLY A 463 19.86 1.19 -3.51
CA GLY A 463 18.59 0.50 -3.45
C GLY A 463 17.69 0.98 -2.30
N SER A 464 16.38 1.01 -2.52
CA SER A 464 15.43 1.24 -1.43
C SER A 464 15.29 0.03 -0.51
N ASN A 465 14.73 0.20 0.67
CA ASN A 465 14.41 -0.93 1.54
C ASN A 465 13.13 -1.66 1.07
N TYR A 466 13.04 -2.97 1.25
CA TYR A 466 11.85 -3.78 0.96
C TYR A 466 11.76 -4.99 1.91
N GLY A 467 10.66 -5.74 1.82
CA GLY A 467 10.41 -6.93 2.63
C GLY A 467 9.31 -6.70 3.67
N SER A 468 8.31 -7.59 3.65
CA SER A 468 7.21 -7.59 4.61
C SER A 468 7.27 -8.85 5.48
N PRO A 469 6.96 -8.79 6.78
CA PRO A 469 6.91 -9.97 7.64
C PRO A 469 5.93 -11.03 7.17
N LEU A 470 4.84 -10.63 6.51
CA LEU A 470 3.68 -11.49 6.28
C LEU A 470 3.62 -12.01 4.84
N VAL A 471 4.69 -12.69 4.43
CA VAL A 471 4.88 -13.17 3.05
C VAL A 471 4.90 -14.69 2.91
N TRP A 472 5.07 -15.43 4.00
CA TRP A 472 5.11 -16.90 4.00
C TRP A 472 3.80 -17.49 4.53
N PRO A 473 2.92 -18.01 3.66
CA PRO A 473 1.68 -18.62 4.11
C PRO A 473 1.91 -20.05 4.59
N GLY A 474 1.33 -20.36 5.74
CA GLY A 474 1.09 -21.70 6.26
C GLY A 474 -0.40 -22.05 6.26
N TYR A 475 -0.70 -23.31 6.55
CA TYR A 475 -2.06 -23.79 6.67
C TYR A 475 -2.56 -23.77 8.11
N VAL A 476 -3.86 -23.59 8.30
CA VAL A 476 -4.54 -23.78 9.58
C VAL A 476 -4.85 -25.28 9.75
N PRO A 477 -4.21 -26.02 10.68
CA PRO A 477 -4.41 -27.47 10.83
C PRO A 477 -5.88 -27.88 11.00
N GLN A 478 -6.64 -27.07 11.73
CA GLN A 478 -8.06 -27.28 12.02
C GLN A 478 -8.93 -27.18 10.76
N SER A 479 -8.45 -26.52 9.70
CA SER A 479 -9.18 -26.36 8.43
C SER A 479 -8.95 -27.50 7.44
N CYS A 480 -7.99 -28.39 7.68
CA CYS A 480 -7.61 -29.41 6.70
C CYS A 480 -8.71 -30.48 6.49
N SER A 481 -9.03 -30.78 5.23
CA SER A 481 -10.00 -31.83 4.89
C SER A 481 -9.41 -33.24 4.88
N ALA A 482 -8.07 -33.35 4.91
CA ALA A 482 -7.31 -34.60 4.93
C ALA A 482 -6.00 -34.38 5.70
N GLN A 483 -5.32 -35.45 6.08
CA GLN A 483 -4.03 -35.36 6.76
C GLN A 483 -2.95 -34.83 5.79
N PRO A 484 -2.28 -33.69 6.09
CA PRO A 484 -1.23 -33.14 5.24
C PRO A 484 0.01 -34.05 5.25
N SER A 485 0.70 -34.14 4.12
CA SER A 485 1.68 -35.21 3.88
C SER A 485 3.15 -34.82 4.04
N LYS A 486 3.56 -33.54 4.13
CA LYS A 486 5.00 -33.19 4.09
C LYS A 486 5.51 -32.04 4.97
N THR A 487 5.02 -30.81 4.84
CA THR A 487 5.56 -29.64 5.57
C THR A 487 4.49 -28.55 5.76
N PRO A 488 4.67 -27.55 6.65
CA PRO A 488 3.83 -26.35 6.69
C PRO A 488 3.62 -25.65 5.35
N LEU A 489 4.66 -25.63 4.52
CA LEU A 489 4.69 -24.93 3.24
C LEU A 489 4.05 -25.78 2.13
N THR A 490 4.22 -27.10 2.19
CA THR A 490 3.72 -28.05 1.19
C THR A 490 2.77 -29.06 1.86
N PRO A 491 1.56 -28.68 2.29
CA PRO A 491 0.65 -29.61 2.96
C PRO A 491 0.25 -30.79 2.05
N GLY A 492 0.23 -30.58 0.73
CA GLY A 492 -0.16 -31.60 -0.25
C GLY A 492 -1.65 -31.97 -0.21
N VAL A 493 -2.44 -31.23 0.57
CA VAL A 493 -3.89 -31.35 0.75
C VAL A 493 -4.49 -29.96 0.85
N SER A 494 -5.78 -29.82 0.56
CA SER A 494 -6.47 -28.53 0.73
C SER A 494 -6.79 -28.28 2.20
N CYS A 495 -6.30 -27.16 2.71
CA CYS A 495 -6.62 -26.62 4.02
C CYS A 495 -7.08 -25.18 3.78
N PRO A 496 -8.38 -24.94 3.52
CA PRO A 496 -8.91 -23.64 3.07
C PRO A 496 -8.75 -22.48 4.07
N GLY A 497 -8.02 -22.66 5.17
CA GLY A 497 -7.74 -21.63 6.17
C GLY A 497 -8.91 -21.35 7.12
N GLY A 498 -10.14 -21.69 6.71
CA GLY A 498 -11.35 -21.40 7.49
C GLY A 498 -11.52 -19.89 7.70
N ALA A 499 -12.18 -19.50 8.80
CA ALA A 499 -12.40 -18.09 9.17
C ALA A 499 -11.10 -17.32 9.53
N ALA A 500 -9.99 -18.04 9.76
CA ALA A 500 -8.70 -17.45 10.13
C ALA A 500 -7.81 -17.12 8.91
N GLY A 501 -8.14 -17.61 7.71
CA GLY A 501 -7.28 -17.46 6.55
C GLY A 501 -5.99 -18.29 6.67
N ALA A 502 -4.85 -17.75 6.23
CA ALA A 502 -3.55 -18.40 6.36
C ALA A 502 -2.89 -18.08 7.71
N VAL A 503 -2.09 -19.02 8.24
CA VAL A 503 -1.17 -18.72 9.35
C VAL A 503 0.14 -18.25 8.72
N PHE A 504 0.54 -16.99 8.92
CA PHE A 504 1.82 -16.52 8.41
C PHE A 504 2.98 -17.14 9.19
N LEU A 505 4.05 -17.48 8.47
CA LEU A 505 5.21 -18.17 9.02
C LEU A 505 6.40 -17.23 9.07
N PRO A 506 7.32 -17.44 10.02
CA PRO A 506 8.67 -16.91 9.93
C PRO A 506 9.31 -17.26 8.59
N ASP A 507 10.25 -16.44 8.15
CA ASP A 507 11.11 -16.78 7.02
C ASP A 507 11.79 -18.15 7.30
N PRO A 508 11.59 -19.16 6.44
CA PRO A 508 12.12 -20.50 6.64
C PRO A 508 13.65 -20.57 6.61
N TYR A 509 14.33 -19.52 6.15
CA TYR A 509 15.80 -19.47 6.13
C TYR A 509 16.39 -18.83 7.38
N SER A 510 15.75 -17.79 7.92
CA SER A 510 16.19 -17.12 9.16
C SER A 510 15.54 -17.67 10.44
N GLY A 511 14.41 -18.37 10.31
CA GLY A 511 13.56 -18.80 11.42
C GLY A 511 12.86 -17.64 12.15
N LYS A 512 12.82 -16.45 11.54
CA LYS A 512 12.23 -15.24 12.12
C LYS A 512 11.29 -14.55 11.15
N PHE A 513 10.28 -13.84 11.66
CA PHE A 513 9.53 -12.91 10.80
C PHE A 513 10.47 -11.80 10.32
N ASP A 514 10.45 -11.52 9.01
CA ASP A 514 11.24 -10.43 8.43
C ASP A 514 10.82 -9.10 9.06
N ASN A 515 11.80 -8.22 9.34
CA ASN A 515 11.47 -6.87 9.77
C ASN A 515 10.85 -6.08 8.61
N LEU A 516 10.13 -5.01 8.94
CA LEU A 516 9.69 -4.02 7.96
C LEU A 516 10.92 -3.37 7.31
N GLY A 517 11.24 -3.79 6.09
CA GLY A 517 12.40 -3.30 5.34
C GLY A 517 13.65 -4.16 5.58
N ALA A 518 13.47 -5.47 5.78
CA ALA A 518 14.55 -6.40 6.06
C ALA A 518 15.62 -6.50 4.94
N PHE A 519 15.27 -6.13 3.71
CA PHE A 519 16.14 -6.23 2.55
C PHE A 519 16.33 -4.87 1.88
N VAL A 520 17.42 -4.73 1.12
CA VAL A 520 17.76 -3.52 0.38
C VAL A 520 17.82 -3.85 -1.10
N GLN A 521 17.26 -3.02 -1.97
CA GLN A 521 17.37 -3.24 -3.42
C GLN A 521 18.84 -3.23 -3.87
N PRO A 522 19.15 -3.79 -5.05
CA PRO A 522 20.40 -3.55 -5.73
C PRO A 522 20.69 -2.06 -5.92
N ALA A 523 21.96 -1.68 -5.88
CA ALA A 523 22.36 -0.36 -6.33
C ALA A 523 22.44 -0.33 -7.86
N GLU A 524 21.96 0.73 -8.51
CA GLU A 524 22.05 0.92 -9.95
C GLU A 524 23.13 1.96 -10.27
N PHE A 525 24.00 1.64 -11.23
CA PHE A 525 24.93 2.59 -11.82
C PHE A 525 24.71 2.66 -13.32
N SER A 526 24.56 3.88 -13.83
CA SER A 526 24.44 4.15 -15.26
C SER A 526 25.47 5.16 -15.76
N LEU A 527 26.01 4.90 -16.95
CA LEU A 527 26.89 5.79 -17.70
C LEU A 527 26.22 6.15 -19.03
N ASN A 528 26.12 7.44 -19.30
CA ASN A 528 25.65 7.99 -20.58
C ASN A 528 26.71 8.93 -21.17
N LEU A 529 26.60 9.16 -22.47
CA LEU A 529 27.46 10.06 -23.22
C LEU A 529 26.63 10.88 -24.19
N GLN A 530 26.71 12.20 -24.10
CA GLN A 530 26.22 13.10 -25.14
C GLN A 530 27.41 13.74 -25.85
N ALA A 531 27.36 13.84 -27.17
CA ALA A 531 28.31 14.62 -27.96
C ALA A 531 27.53 15.56 -28.87
N SER A 532 28.02 16.78 -29.05
CA SER A 532 27.42 17.74 -29.97
C SER A 532 28.47 18.40 -30.86
N TYR A 533 28.06 18.74 -32.07
CA TYR A 533 28.87 19.45 -33.05
C TYR A 533 28.04 20.51 -33.77
N ASP A 534 28.45 21.77 -33.64
CA ASP A 534 27.86 22.90 -34.36
C ASP A 534 28.34 22.88 -35.82
N LEU A 535 27.57 22.24 -36.71
CA LEU A 535 27.83 22.20 -38.15
C LEU A 535 27.88 23.62 -38.73
N THR A 536 26.93 24.45 -38.33
CA THR A 536 26.86 25.89 -38.65
C THR A 536 26.32 26.66 -37.43
N PRO A 537 26.38 28.01 -37.41
CA PRO A 537 25.75 28.80 -36.34
C PRO A 537 24.23 28.61 -36.18
N ARG A 538 23.58 27.92 -37.12
CA ARG A 538 22.14 27.61 -37.09
C ARG A 538 21.84 26.11 -37.05
N MET A 539 22.85 25.25 -37.12
CA MET A 539 22.67 23.80 -37.18
C MET A 539 23.61 23.10 -36.21
N THR A 540 23.04 22.36 -35.26
CA THR A 540 23.78 21.56 -34.29
C THR A 540 23.35 20.11 -34.40
N LEU A 541 24.32 19.21 -34.60
CA LEU A 541 24.12 17.77 -34.51
C LEU A 541 24.43 17.35 -33.07
N THR A 542 23.47 16.69 -32.42
CA THR A 542 23.66 16.07 -31.10
C THR A 542 23.49 14.57 -31.23
N VAL A 543 24.42 13.81 -30.65
CA VAL A 543 24.38 12.36 -30.56
C VAL A 543 24.34 11.98 -29.08
N GLN A 544 23.47 11.05 -28.72
CA GLN A 544 23.31 10.57 -27.35
C GLN A 544 23.43 9.05 -27.33
N ALA A 545 24.31 8.55 -26.47
CA ALA A 545 24.47 7.15 -26.15
C ALA A 545 24.07 6.98 -24.68
N VAL A 546 22.89 6.40 -24.44
CA VAL A 546 22.35 6.17 -23.10
C VAL A 546 22.56 4.72 -22.70
N ASN A 547 22.75 4.48 -21.40
CA ASN A 547 23.04 3.16 -20.83
C ASN A 547 24.22 2.48 -21.54
N LEU A 548 25.30 3.24 -21.81
CA LEU A 548 26.57 2.67 -22.31
C LEU A 548 27.09 1.59 -21.36
N TYR A 549 26.88 1.82 -20.08
CA TYR A 549 26.99 0.83 -19.03
C TYR A 549 25.83 1.07 -18.07
N ASN A 550 25.01 0.06 -17.84
CA ASN A 550 23.94 0.07 -16.85
C ASN A 550 24.01 -1.27 -16.12
N GLN A 551 24.30 -1.24 -14.81
CA GLN A 551 24.46 -2.44 -14.01
C GLN A 551 23.81 -2.27 -12.64
N CYS A 552 23.12 -3.34 -12.22
CA CYS A 552 22.49 -3.44 -10.91
C CYS A 552 23.31 -4.36 -10.01
N TYR A 553 23.96 -3.78 -9.01
CA TYR A 553 24.83 -4.45 -8.05
C TYR A 553 23.99 -5.13 -6.97
N GLN A 554 23.86 -6.44 -7.10
CA GLN A 554 23.07 -7.30 -6.23
C GLN A 554 23.64 -7.37 -4.79
N ARG A 555 22.82 -7.77 -3.82
CA ARG A 555 23.18 -7.82 -2.39
C ARG A 555 23.60 -9.21 -1.91
N GLY A 556 23.50 -10.22 -2.77
CA GLY A 556 23.81 -11.61 -2.47
C GLY A 556 22.64 -12.39 -1.86
N TYR A 557 21.40 -11.93 -2.03
CA TYR A 557 20.23 -12.68 -1.60
C TYR A 557 19.99 -13.91 -2.47
N ALA A 558 19.29 -14.89 -1.94
CA ALA A 558 19.09 -16.16 -2.62
C ALA A 558 18.18 -16.07 -3.86
N TRP A 559 17.47 -14.96 -4.04
CA TRP A 559 16.62 -14.66 -5.22
C TRP A 559 17.23 -13.60 -6.15
N ASP A 560 18.47 -13.15 -5.88
CA ASP A 560 19.11 -12.12 -6.68
C ASP A 560 19.34 -12.59 -8.14
N ASN A 561 19.17 -11.65 -9.07
CA ASN A 561 19.28 -11.80 -10.51
C ASN A 561 20.01 -10.58 -11.08
N SER A 562 21.04 -10.82 -11.89
CA SER A 562 21.95 -9.78 -12.42
C SER A 562 21.26 -8.68 -13.25
N VAL A 563 20.06 -8.92 -13.77
CA VAL A 563 19.32 -7.91 -14.56
C VAL A 563 18.26 -7.17 -13.75
N THR A 564 17.96 -7.58 -12.52
CA THR A 564 16.90 -6.96 -11.70
C THR A 564 17.49 -5.86 -10.83
N CYS A 565 16.81 -4.71 -10.80
CA CYS A 565 17.21 -3.55 -10.02
C CYS A 565 16.19 -3.22 -8.94
N VAL A 566 14.96 -3.73 -9.07
CA VAL A 566 13.90 -3.59 -8.08
C VAL A 566 13.20 -4.94 -7.87
N TYR A 567 13.26 -5.43 -6.65
CA TYR A 567 12.49 -6.53 -6.11
C TYR A 567 11.27 -6.02 -5.35
N SER A 568 10.29 -6.88 -5.16
CA SER A 568 9.28 -6.67 -4.14
C SER A 568 8.78 -8.03 -3.67
N ASN A 569 7.96 -8.00 -2.63
CA ASN A 569 7.12 -9.13 -2.26
C ASN A 569 6.20 -9.38 -3.46
N LEU A 570 6.15 -10.60 -3.97
CA LEU A 570 5.27 -10.94 -5.08
C LEU A 570 3.82 -10.68 -4.63
N PRO A 571 3.08 -9.73 -5.24
CA PRO A 571 1.71 -9.44 -4.86
C PRO A 571 0.89 -10.68 -5.13
N SER A 572 0.42 -11.29 -4.05
CA SER A 572 -0.19 -12.60 -4.04
C SER A 572 -1.69 -12.46 -3.73
N ASN A 573 -2.33 -11.46 -4.33
CA ASN A 573 -3.78 -11.27 -4.17
C ASN A 573 -4.60 -12.37 -4.87
N ILE A 574 -4.00 -13.11 -5.82
CA ILE A 574 -4.67 -14.20 -6.55
C ILE A 574 -4.08 -15.56 -6.15
N LEU A 575 -2.80 -15.63 -5.78
CA LEU A 575 -2.13 -16.86 -5.34
C LEU A 575 -1.01 -16.51 -4.35
N ALA A 576 -1.15 -16.91 -3.08
CA ALA A 576 -0.02 -17.16 -2.14
C ALA A 576 1.22 -17.62 -2.92
N PRO A 577 2.47 -17.14 -2.65
CA PRO A 577 3.65 -17.52 -3.41
C PRO A 577 3.65 -19.02 -3.67
N SER A 578 3.29 -19.38 -4.90
CA SER A 578 2.68 -20.69 -5.14
C SER A 578 3.74 -21.77 -5.26
N GLY A 579 5.02 -21.41 -5.20
CA GLY A 579 6.10 -22.38 -5.31
C GLY A 579 6.14 -23.37 -4.16
N ASN A 580 5.55 -23.01 -3.01
CA ASN A 580 5.34 -23.95 -1.92
C ASN A 580 4.24 -24.99 -2.22
N PHE A 581 3.45 -24.81 -3.28
CA PHE A 581 2.45 -25.78 -3.76
C PHE A 581 2.89 -26.53 -5.02
N VAL A 582 4.09 -26.25 -5.56
CA VAL A 582 4.63 -26.89 -6.76
C VAL A 582 5.85 -27.75 -6.40
N LYS A 583 5.92 -28.96 -6.94
CA LYS A 583 7.07 -29.86 -6.74
C LYS A 583 8.24 -29.35 -7.60
N ASN A 584 9.21 -28.69 -6.98
CA ASN A 584 10.37 -28.00 -7.60
C ASN A 584 10.01 -26.64 -8.23
N PRO A 585 9.65 -25.65 -7.42
CA PRO A 585 9.40 -24.32 -7.94
C PRO A 585 10.67 -23.72 -8.55
N PRO A 586 10.56 -22.93 -9.63
CA PRO A 586 11.58 -21.96 -10.01
C PRO A 586 12.00 -21.14 -8.78
N LEU A 587 13.23 -20.64 -8.77
CA LEU A 587 13.79 -19.86 -7.64
C LEU A 587 12.84 -18.72 -7.23
N GLN A 588 12.24 -18.04 -8.20
CA GLN A 588 11.29 -16.93 -8.01
C GLN A 588 9.96 -17.35 -7.38
N LEU A 589 9.60 -18.63 -7.42
CA LEU A 589 8.44 -19.16 -6.71
C LEU A 589 8.84 -19.78 -5.36
N ARG A 590 10.12 -20.11 -5.17
CA ARG A 590 10.68 -20.60 -3.90
C ARG A 590 10.82 -19.50 -2.87
N TYR A 591 11.07 -18.26 -3.30
CA TYR A 591 11.11 -17.08 -2.45
C TYR A 591 9.90 -16.20 -2.74
N PRO A 592 9.33 -15.51 -1.74
CA PRO A 592 8.21 -14.60 -1.93
C PRO A 592 8.67 -13.26 -2.52
N TYR A 593 9.93 -13.15 -2.94
CA TYR A 593 10.53 -11.94 -3.48
C TYR A 593 10.89 -12.16 -4.95
N GLY A 594 10.57 -11.19 -5.79
CA GLY A 594 10.85 -11.25 -7.22
C GLY A 594 10.89 -9.88 -7.88
N THR A 595 11.29 -9.84 -9.15
CA THR A 595 11.35 -8.61 -9.96
C THR A 595 9.99 -7.91 -9.96
N PHE A 596 9.99 -6.63 -9.62
CA PHE A 596 8.76 -5.86 -9.46
C PHE A 596 8.60 -4.82 -10.56
N PHE A 597 7.59 -5.03 -11.42
CA PHE A 597 7.36 -4.21 -12.62
C PHE A 597 6.36 -3.05 -12.43
N ASN A 598 5.69 -2.99 -11.29
CA ASN A 598 4.59 -2.04 -11.06
C ASN A 598 4.90 -1.07 -9.91
N ILE A 599 5.83 -0.16 -10.16
CA ILE A 599 6.18 0.90 -9.22
C ILE A 599 5.08 1.98 -9.20
N THR A 600 4.28 2.04 -8.15
CA THR A 600 3.35 3.15 -7.94
C THR A 600 4.07 4.44 -7.49
N GLU A 601 5.20 4.32 -6.79
CA GLU A 601 5.90 5.48 -6.21
C GLU A 601 7.45 5.48 -6.35
N VAL A 602 8.07 4.35 -6.72
CA VAL A 602 9.55 4.27 -6.78
C VAL A 602 10.02 4.62 -8.19
N GLY A 603 10.71 5.74 -8.40
CA GLY A 603 11.10 6.23 -9.74
C GLY A 603 12.23 5.46 -10.47
N ILE A 604 12.37 4.14 -10.24
CA ILE A 604 13.49 3.32 -10.73
C ILE A 604 12.99 2.28 -11.72
N SER A 605 13.76 2.02 -12.77
CA SER A 605 13.49 0.89 -13.65
C SER A 605 13.60 -0.44 -12.89
N SER A 606 12.63 -1.32 -13.07
CA SER A 606 12.63 -2.67 -12.48
C SER A 606 13.83 -3.53 -12.88
N VAL A 607 14.43 -3.24 -14.03
CA VAL A 607 15.53 -4.00 -14.64
C VAL A 607 16.59 -3.08 -15.25
N SER A 608 17.78 -3.61 -15.51
CA SER A 608 18.83 -2.87 -16.19
C SER A 608 18.35 -2.43 -17.59
N GLN A 609 18.61 -1.18 -17.92
CA GLN A 609 18.13 -0.60 -19.17
C GLN A 609 19.05 -0.97 -20.34
N PRO A 610 18.49 -1.29 -21.53
CA PRO A 610 19.32 -1.59 -22.69
C PRO A 610 20.03 -0.33 -23.19
N PHE A 611 21.16 -0.54 -23.87
CA PHE A 611 21.87 0.51 -24.59
C PHE A 611 20.97 1.16 -25.64
N GLY A 612 20.94 2.50 -25.65
CA GLY A 612 20.20 3.30 -26.62
C GLY A 612 21.12 4.30 -27.33
N PHE A 613 20.90 4.49 -28.63
CA PHE A 613 21.63 5.47 -29.43
C PHE A 613 20.64 6.36 -30.19
N PHE A 614 20.80 7.68 -30.02
CA PHE A 614 19.94 8.69 -30.60
C PHE A 614 20.77 9.76 -31.29
N ALA A 615 20.24 10.35 -32.36
CA ALA A 615 20.86 11.45 -33.06
C ALA A 615 19.79 12.48 -33.45
N ASP A 616 20.05 13.73 -33.09
CA ASP A 616 19.15 14.87 -33.30
C ASP A 616 19.87 15.95 -34.09
N LEU A 617 19.19 16.54 -35.07
CA LEU A 617 19.66 17.71 -35.80
C LEU A 617 18.76 18.91 -35.45
N SER A 618 19.29 19.85 -34.68
CA SER A 618 18.59 21.09 -34.37
C SER A 618 18.89 22.15 -35.42
N VAL A 619 17.83 22.73 -36.02
CA VAL A 619 17.93 23.78 -37.04
C VAL A 619 17.20 25.02 -36.54
N LYS A 620 17.93 26.11 -36.35
CA LYS A 620 17.37 27.44 -36.06
C LYS A 620 16.99 28.12 -37.38
N LEU A 621 15.68 28.22 -37.65
CA LEU A 621 15.13 28.84 -38.86
C LEU A 621 15.43 30.35 -38.89
#